data_AF-A0A9D7T396-F1
#
_entry.id   AF-A0A9D7T396-F1
#
_cell.length_a   1.000
_cell.length_b   1.000
_cell.length_c   1.000
_cell.angle_alpha   90.00
_cell.angle_beta   90.00
_cell.angle_gamma   90.00
#
_symmetry.space_group_name_H-M   'P 1'
#
loop_
_entity.id
_entity.type
_entity.pdbx_description
1 polymer ?
#
loop_
_entity_poly.entity_id
_entity_poly.type
_entity_poly.pdbx_seq_one_letter_code
_entity_poly.pdbx_strand_id
1 'polypeptide(L)'
;MMTLDEIRDLVLSENMFANIEPECAPDTPLDLDSMSLIWLITRLEERYDIAIDYREVDLSHFSSIRAIHAFVSACLIQEAKP
;
A
#
# COMPACT_ATOMS: atom_id res chain seq x y z
N MET A 1 13.35 3.45 7.14
CA MET A 1 12.13 4.17 7.58
C MET A 1 11.32 4.40 6.33
N MET A 2 10.17 3.76 6.23
CA MET A 2 9.34 3.80 5.02
C MET A 2 8.78 5.21 4.78
N THR A 3 8.89 5.71 3.55
CA THR A 3 8.40 7.04 3.16
C THR A 3 7.14 6.95 2.29
N LEU A 4 6.39 8.06 2.19
CA LEU A 4 5.24 8.14 1.28
C LEU A 4 5.68 8.04 -0.19
N ASP A 5 6.87 8.52 -0.51
CA ASP A 5 7.42 8.48 -1.86
C ASP A 5 7.73 7.04 -2.28
N GLU A 6 8.23 6.19 -1.38
CA GLU A 6 8.44 4.76 -1.67
C GLU A 6 7.12 4.01 -1.95
N ILE A 7 6.06 4.31 -1.19
CA ILE A 7 4.73 3.72 -1.47
C ILE A 7 4.19 4.24 -2.80
N ARG A 8 4.38 5.54 -3.09
CA ARG A 8 4.01 6.11 -4.39
C ARG A 8 4.73 5.41 -5.53
N ASP A 9 6.05 5.25 -5.44
CA ASP A 9 6.85 4.59 -6.45
C ASP A 9 6.39 3.13 -6.65
N LEU A 10 6.05 2.44 -5.57
CA LEU A 10 5.57 1.05 -5.64
C LEU A 10 4.22 0.97 -6.36
N VAL A 11 3.28 1.87 -6.04
CA VAL A 11 2.00 2.00 -6.77
C VAL A 11 2.26 2.38 -8.24
N LEU A 12 3.18 3.28 -8.56
CA LEU A 12 3.42 3.72 -9.94
C LEU A 12 4.27 2.75 -10.78
N SER A 13 5.06 1.87 -10.14
CA SER A 13 6.12 1.10 -10.80
C SER A 13 5.65 0.16 -11.91
N GLU A 14 4.44 -0.40 -11.80
CA GLU A 14 3.97 -1.44 -12.70
C GLU A 14 2.76 -1.04 -13.56
N ASN A 15 2.41 0.26 -13.57
CA ASN A 15 1.31 0.81 -14.36
C ASN A 15 -0.02 0.04 -14.15
N MET A 16 -0.13 -0.65 -13.02
CA MET A 16 -1.28 -1.48 -12.62
C MET A 16 -2.49 -0.64 -12.19
N PHE A 17 -2.30 0.68 -12.07
CA PHE A 17 -3.30 1.61 -11.60
C PHE A 17 -3.61 2.58 -12.72
N ALA A 18 -4.83 2.52 -13.22
CA ALA A 18 -5.29 3.45 -14.24
C ALA A 18 -5.45 4.85 -13.61
N ASN A 19 -4.92 5.88 -14.27
CA ASN A 19 -5.18 7.30 -13.98
C ASN A 19 -4.53 7.91 -12.73
N ILE A 20 -3.42 7.37 -12.24
CA ILE A 20 -2.65 8.05 -11.18
C ILE A 20 -1.50 8.84 -11.80
N GLU A 21 -1.55 10.16 -11.64
CA GLU A 21 -0.43 11.01 -12.04
C GLU A 21 0.75 10.83 -11.07
N PRO A 22 2.00 10.89 -11.57
CA PRO A 22 3.19 10.76 -10.71
C PRO A 22 3.27 11.79 -9.58
N GLU A 23 2.65 12.96 -9.76
CA GLU A 23 2.63 14.06 -8.79
C GLU A 23 1.37 14.08 -7.92
N CYS A 24 0.63 12.98 -7.93
CA CYS A 24 -0.59 12.80 -7.16
C CYS A 24 -0.37 13.02 -5.65
N ALA A 25 -1.29 13.80 -5.04
CA ALA A 25 -1.27 14.06 -3.61
C ALA A 25 -1.44 12.74 -2.81
N PRO A 26 -0.83 12.59 -1.62
CA PRO A 26 -0.91 11.35 -0.84
C PRO A 26 -2.33 10.94 -0.44
N ASP A 27 -3.24 11.91 -0.37
CA ASP A 27 -4.64 11.74 0.04
C ASP A 27 -5.58 11.51 -1.15
N THR A 28 -5.06 11.47 -2.37
CA THR A 28 -5.87 11.22 -3.55
C THR A 28 -6.45 9.81 -3.49
N PRO A 29 -7.75 9.65 -3.79
CA PRO A 29 -8.38 8.34 -3.89
C PRO A 29 -7.70 7.46 -4.95
N LEU A 30 -7.37 6.24 -4.56
CA LEU A 30 -6.87 5.19 -5.44
C LEU A 30 -8.04 4.28 -5.82
N ASP A 31 -8.20 4.02 -7.12
CA ASP A 31 -9.14 3.02 -7.61
C ASP A 31 -8.37 1.72 -7.83
N LEU A 32 -8.59 0.75 -6.95
CA LEU A 32 -7.90 -0.54 -6.96
C LEU A 32 -8.87 -1.62 -7.40
N ASP A 33 -8.56 -2.28 -8.51
CA ASP A 33 -9.20 -3.54 -8.83
C ASP A 33 -8.62 -4.68 -7.95
N SER A 34 -9.32 -5.81 -7.92
CA SER A 34 -8.92 -6.96 -7.10
C SER A 34 -7.52 -7.49 -7.44
N MET A 35 -7.05 -7.32 -8.68
CA MET A 35 -5.73 -7.78 -9.11
C MET A 35 -4.64 -6.81 -8.66
N SER A 36 -4.84 -5.51 -8.86
CA SER A 36 -3.92 -4.46 -8.43
C SER A 36 -3.78 -4.44 -6.90
N LEU A 37 -4.87 -4.71 -6.17
CA LEU A 37 -4.83 -4.86 -4.72
C LEU A 37 -4.00 -6.07 -4.28
N ILE A 38 -4.27 -7.26 -4.82
CA ILE A 38 -3.52 -8.47 -4.44
C ILE A 38 -2.04 -8.29 -4.80
N TRP A 39 -1.74 -7.74 -5.99
CA TRP A 39 -0.36 -7.44 -6.39
C TRP A 39 0.32 -6.48 -5.41
N LEU A 40 -0.36 -5.39 -5.02
CA LEU A 40 0.17 -4.42 -4.08
C LEU A 40 0.46 -5.07 -2.72
N ILE A 41 -0.47 -5.88 -2.21
CA ILE A 41 -0.30 -6.61 -0.95
C ILE A 41 0.92 -7.52 -1.03
N THR A 42 1.01 -8.38 -2.04
CA THR A 42 2.16 -9.28 -2.23
C THR A 42 3.49 -8.51 -2.25
N ARG A 43 3.54 -7.35 -2.93
CA ARG A 43 4.75 -6.51 -2.97
C ARG A 43 5.10 -5.89 -1.63
N LEU A 44 4.10 -5.48 -0.85
CA LEU A 44 4.31 -4.94 0.50
C LEU A 44 4.83 -6.03 1.44
N GLU A 45 4.25 -7.24 1.38
CA GLU A 45 4.71 -8.40 2.13
C GLU A 45 6.17 -8.75 1.77
N GLU A 46 6.48 -8.89 0.48
CA GLU A 46 7.84 -9.19 0.00
C GLU A 46 8.88 -8.13 0.40
N ARG A 47 8.50 -6.85 0.35
CA ARG A 47 9.45 -5.74 0.56
C ARG A 47 9.67 -5.42 2.03
N TYR A 48 8.64 -5.57 2.86
CA TYR A 48 8.68 -5.19 4.27
C TYR A 48 8.66 -6.38 5.24
N ASP A 49 8.66 -7.61 4.70
CA ASP A 49 8.62 -8.88 5.46
C ASP A 49 7.42 -8.97 6.42
N ILE A 50 6.29 -8.37 6.01
CA ILE A 50 5.04 -8.36 6.77
C ILE A 50 4.06 -9.41 6.21
N ALA A 51 3.09 -9.83 7.03
CA ALA A 51 1.96 -10.66 6.59
C ALA A 51 0.65 -9.87 6.64
N ILE A 52 -0.07 -9.80 5.53
CA ILE A 52 -1.35 -9.09 5.38
C ILE A 52 -2.44 -10.07 4.95
N ASP A 53 -3.40 -10.37 5.82
CA ASP A 53 -4.57 -11.16 5.40
C ASP A 53 -5.60 -10.26 4.69
N TYR A 54 -5.60 -10.32 3.35
CA TYR A 54 -6.52 -9.56 2.51
C TYR A 54 -8.01 -9.88 2.76
N ARG A 55 -8.33 -10.98 3.45
CA ARG A 55 -9.71 -11.38 3.79
C ARG A 55 -10.21 -10.72 5.07
N GLU A 56 -9.29 -10.29 5.93
CA GLU A 56 -9.59 -9.64 7.20
C GLU A 56 -9.32 -8.12 7.17
N VAL A 57 -8.44 -7.68 6.28
CA VAL A 57 -8.10 -6.26 6.14
C VAL A 57 -9.26 -5.45 5.54
N ASP A 58 -9.51 -4.27 6.10
CA ASP A 58 -10.45 -3.32 5.52
C ASP A 58 -9.84 -2.67 4.27
N LEU A 59 -10.56 -2.73 3.14
CA LEU A 59 -10.18 -2.08 1.88
C LEU A 59 -9.98 -0.57 2.03
N SER A 60 -10.57 0.06 3.04
CA SER A 60 -10.33 1.47 3.37
C SER A 60 -8.84 1.78 3.65
N HIS A 61 -8.05 0.80 4.08
CA HIS A 61 -6.61 0.95 4.24
C HIS A 61 -5.84 1.11 2.93
N PHE A 62 -6.48 0.76 1.80
CA PHE A 62 -5.88 0.85 0.47
C PHE A 62 -6.51 1.95 -0.40
N SER A 63 -7.27 2.86 0.21
CA SER A 63 -7.98 3.92 -0.51
C SER A 63 -7.10 5.09 -0.94
N SER A 64 -5.91 5.26 -0.35
CA SER A 64 -4.97 6.33 -0.69
C SER A 64 -3.53 5.94 -0.33
N ILE A 65 -2.54 6.62 -0.93
CA ILE A 65 -1.13 6.39 -0.62
C ILE A 65 -0.86 6.62 0.86
N ARG A 66 -1.49 7.64 1.46
CA ARG A 66 -1.39 7.90 2.90
C ARG A 66 -1.99 6.77 3.73
N ALA A 67 -3.14 6.24 3.36
CA ALA A 67 -3.78 5.14 4.07
C ALA A 67 -2.90 3.88 4.05
N ILE A 68 -2.34 3.55 2.88
CA ILE A 68 -1.41 2.42 2.71
C ILE A 68 -0.17 2.61 3.57
N HIS A 69 0.42 3.81 3.54
CA HIS A 69 1.61 4.13 4.34
C HIS A 69 1.34 4.00 5.84
N ALA A 70 0.18 4.50 6.30
CA ALA A 70 -0.22 4.38 7.70
C ALA A 70 -0.44 2.91 8.10
N PHE A 71 -1.09 2.11 7.25
CA PHE A 71 -1.34 0.70 7.48
C PHE A 71 -0.03 -0.11 7.60
N VAL A 72 0.86 0.01 6.61
CA VAL A 72 2.14 -0.71 6.61
C VAL A 72 3.01 -0.26 7.79
N SER A 73 3.00 1.04 8.13
CA SER A 73 3.70 1.54 9.32
C SER A 73 3.17 0.90 10.61
N ALA A 74 1.86 0.69 10.71
CA ALA A 74 1.26 0.03 11.87
C ALA A 74 1.63 -1.46 11.94
N CYS A 75 1.66 -2.18 10.80
CA CYS A 75 2.11 -3.58 10.74
C CYS A 75 3.56 -3.73 11.21
N LEU A 76 4.46 -2.87 10.72
CA LEU A 76 5.87 -2.85 11.12
C LEU A 76 6.06 -2.59 12.62
N ILE A 77 5.17 -1.83 13.25
CA ILE A 77 5.18 -1.61 14.71
C ILE A 77 4.64 -2.84 15.46
N GLN A 78 3.67 -3.57 14.90
CA GLN A 78 3.07 -4.74 15.54
C GLN A 78 4.00 -5.96 15.57
N GLU A 79 4.77 -6.19 14.50
CA GLU A 79 5.79 -7.27 14.48
C GLU A 79 6.98 -7.01 15.41
N ALA A 80 7.19 -5.76 15.82
CA ALA A 80 8.21 -5.38 16.79
C ALA A 80 7.81 -5.66 18.25
N LYS A 81 6.67 -6.32 18.51
CA LYS A 81 6.22 -6.65 19.86
C LYS A 81 6.83 -7.99 20.31
N PRO A 82 7.68 -7.99 21.35
CA PRO A 82 8.40 -9.17 21.84
C PRO A 82 7.52 -10.21 22.54
#